data_AF-A0A1Z8Q1S4-F1
#
_entry.id   AF-A0A1Z8Q1S4-F1
#
_cell.length_a   1.000
_cell.length_b   1.000
_cell.length_c   1.000
_cell.angle_alpha   90.00
_cell.angle_beta   90.00
_cell.angle_gamma   90.00
#
_symmetry.space_group_name_H-M   'P 1'
#
loop_
_entity.id
_entity.type
_entity.pdbx_description
1 polymer ?
#
loop_
_entity_poly.entity_id
_entity_poly.type
_entity_poly.pdbx_seq_one_letter_code
_entity_poly.pdbx_strand_id
1 'polypeptide(L)'
;MKNMDTKMYYGFVEKNPENGSLGTSFAFGTNESVIAIGDSVHELETDTIKALTQYFSDRAELPDNNGTAEDALERGKENADKPEDIIGYIAAQITQNNGQTQVQAKMHIS
;
A
#
# COMPACT_ATOMS: atom_id res chain seq x y z
N MET A 1 -25.09 -10.58 13.34
CA MET A 1 -23.64 -10.87 13.19
C MET A 1 -22.97 -9.53 12.93
N LYS A 2 -21.87 -9.17 13.62
CA LYS A 2 -21.10 -7.97 13.23
C LYS A 2 -20.42 -8.25 11.89
N ASN A 3 -20.40 -7.24 11.01
CA ASN A 3 -19.91 -7.34 9.64
C ASN A 3 -18.39 -7.50 9.64
N MET A 4 -17.92 -8.57 9.01
CA MET A 4 -16.53 -8.71 8.60
C MET A 4 -16.40 -8.03 7.24
N ASP A 5 -15.57 -6.99 7.15
CA ASP A 5 -15.31 -6.28 5.89
C ASP A 5 -13.88 -6.57 5.45
N THR A 6 -13.72 -7.09 4.23
CA THR A 6 -12.41 -7.43 3.67
C THR A 6 -12.29 -6.80 2.30
N LYS A 7 -11.26 -5.97 2.10
CA LYS A 7 -10.99 -5.29 0.83
C LYS A 7 -9.52 -5.44 0.43
N MET A 8 -9.30 -5.46 -0.88
CA MET A 8 -7.97 -5.45 -1.50
C MET A 8 -7.59 -4.04 -1.88
N TYR A 9 -6.33 -3.67 -1.64
CA TYR A 9 -5.75 -2.40 -2.04
C TYR A 9 -4.40 -2.64 -2.70
N TYR A 10 -4.06 -1.77 -3.64
CA TYR A 10 -2.81 -1.84 -4.40
C TYR A 10 -2.05 -0.52 -4.26
N GLY A 11 -0.78 -0.63 -3.86
CA GLY A 11 0.18 0.46 -3.85
C GLY A 11 1.30 0.19 -4.85
N PHE A 12 1.97 1.24 -5.32
CA PHE A 12 3.18 1.08 -6.13
C PHE A 12 4.43 1.06 -5.24
N VAL A 13 5.49 0.45 -5.75
CA VAL A 13 6.82 0.43 -5.14
C VAL A 13 7.76 1.26 -5.99
N GLU A 14 8.37 2.27 -5.37
CA GLU A 14 9.34 3.15 -5.99
C GLU A 14 10.73 2.91 -5.38
N LYS A 15 11.78 3.00 -6.20
CA LYS A 15 13.16 2.97 -5.75
C LYS A 15 13.74 4.36 -5.83
N ASN A 16 14.28 4.86 -4.72
CA ASN A 16 15.04 6.09 -4.72
C ASN A 16 16.39 5.88 -5.47
N PRO A 17 16.67 6.63 -6.56
CA PRO A 17 17.88 6.43 -7.34
C PRO A 17 19.16 6.93 -6.65
N GLU A 18 19.06 7.80 -5.64
CA GLU A 18 20.20 8.40 -4.95
C GLU A 18 20.81 7.48 -3.89
N ASN A 19 19.97 6.80 -3.11
CA ASN A 19 20.41 5.96 -2.00
C ASN A 19 19.95 4.49 -2.11
N GLY A 20 19.12 4.16 -3.09
CA GLY A 20 18.64 2.80 -3.35
C GLY A 20 17.53 2.33 -2.41
N SER A 21 17.04 3.18 -1.50
CA SER A 21 15.93 2.83 -0.62
C SER A 21 14.64 2.60 -1.42
N LEU A 22 13.71 1.85 -0.83
CA LEU A 22 12.43 1.53 -1.42
C LEU A 22 11.33 2.29 -0.69
N GLY A 23 10.32 2.74 -1.43
CA GLY A 23 9.11 3.35 -0.90
C GLY A 23 7.85 2.64 -1.38
N THR A 24 6.82 2.57 -0.55
CA THR A 24 5.46 2.23 -0.98
C THR A 24 4.55 3.45 -0.92
N SER A 25 3.58 3.50 -1.82
CA SER A 25 2.53 4.53 -1.77
C SER A 25 1.17 3.92 -2.09
N PHE A 26 0.21 4.10 -1.18
CA PHE A 26 -1.19 3.74 -1.36
C PHE A 26 -2.05 4.98 -1.38
N ALA A 27 -2.87 5.16 -2.41
CA ALA A 27 -3.90 6.19 -2.44
C ALA A 27 -5.23 5.63 -1.90
N PHE A 28 -5.83 6.33 -0.93
CA PHE A 28 -7.17 6.08 -0.41
C PHE A 28 -8.02 7.34 -0.58
N GLY A 29 -9.03 7.31 -1.45
CA GLY A 29 -9.80 8.51 -1.79
C GLY A 29 -8.94 9.57 -2.50
N THR A 30 -9.22 10.86 -2.28
CA THR A 30 -8.64 11.94 -3.09
C THR A 30 -7.34 12.55 -2.54
N ASN A 31 -6.95 12.30 -1.28
CA ASN A 31 -5.80 12.99 -0.66
C ASN A 31 -5.02 12.17 0.39
N GLU A 32 -5.44 10.95 0.74
CA GLU A 32 -4.74 10.18 1.78
C GLU A 32 -3.76 9.20 1.12
N SER A 33 -2.47 9.38 1.43
CA SER A 33 -1.41 8.48 1.02
C SER A 33 -0.79 7.80 2.24
N VAL A 34 -0.79 6.47 2.28
CA VAL A 34 0.05 5.73 3.24
C VAL A 34 1.38 5.43 2.56
N ILE A 35 2.46 5.90 3.19
CA ILE A 35 3.82 5.78 2.68
C ILE A 35 4.65 5.03 3.73
N ALA A 36 5.37 4.01 3.29
CA ALA A 36 6.44 3.38 4.07
C ALA A 36 7.74 3.44 3.27
N ILE A 37 8.88 3.50 3.96
CA ILE A 37 10.23 3.51 3.37
C ILE A 37 11.04 2.42 4.06
N GLY A 38 11.86 1.68 3.32
CA GLY A 38 12.75 0.66 3.87
C GLY A 38 13.92 0.36 2.94
N ASP A 39 14.99 -0.23 3.48
CA ASP A 39 16.22 -0.50 2.73
C ASP A 39 16.19 -1.88 2.05
N SER A 40 15.18 -2.70 2.37
CA SER A 40 14.95 -4.01 1.76
C SER A 40 13.47 -4.27 1.50
N VAL A 41 13.19 -5.19 0.58
CA VAL A 41 11.82 -5.64 0.27
C VAL A 41 11.09 -6.14 1.53
N HIS A 42 11.79 -6.88 2.39
CA HIS A 42 11.20 -7.46 3.59
C HIS A 42 10.86 -6.40 4.66
N GLU A 43 11.77 -5.46 4.89
CA GLU A 43 11.55 -4.33 5.79
C GLU A 43 10.39 -3.46 5.29
N LEU A 44 10.42 -3.10 4.01
CA LEU A 44 9.37 -2.30 3.40
C LEU A 44 7.99 -3.00 3.46
N GLU A 45 7.92 -4.31 3.24
CA GLU A 45 6.66 -5.09 3.36
C GLU A 45 6.14 -5.06 4.80
N THR A 46 7.04 -5.26 5.77
CA THR A 46 6.71 -5.23 7.20
C THR A 46 6.22 -3.87 7.64
N ASP A 47 6.90 -2.80 7.23
CA ASP A 47 6.55 -1.44 7.64
C ASP A 47 5.32 -0.91 6.91
N THR A 48 5.09 -1.33 5.66
CA THR A 48 3.82 -1.11 4.96
C THR A 48 2.66 -1.76 5.72
N ILE A 49 2.80 -3.01 6.16
CA ILE A 49 1.76 -3.71 6.95
C ILE A 49 1.45 -2.95 8.24
N LYS A 50 2.47 -2.47 8.96
CA LYS A 50 2.28 -1.66 10.18
C LYS A 50 1.56 -0.35 9.88
N ALA A 51 2.00 0.38 8.85
CA ALA A 51 1.42 1.66 8.48
C ALA A 51 -0.05 1.54 8.08
N LEU A 52 -0.38 0.53 7.25
CA LEU A 52 -1.77 0.21 6.88
C LEU A 52 -2.60 -0.21 8.10
N THR A 53 -2.05 -1.04 8.98
CA THR A 53 -2.75 -1.48 10.20
C THR A 53 -3.11 -0.27 11.06
N GLN A 54 -2.17 0.65 11.29
CA GLN A 54 -2.41 1.87 12.05
C GLN A 54 -3.43 2.78 11.36
N TYR A 55 -3.28 3.02 10.06
CA TYR A 55 -4.19 3.87 9.29
C TYR A 55 -5.64 3.35 9.31
N PHE A 56 -5.85 2.03 9.22
CA PHE A 56 -7.20 1.45 9.25
C PHE A 56 -7.70 1.08 10.65
N SER A 57 -6.92 1.24 11.72
CA SER A 57 -7.37 0.86 13.08
C SER A 57 -8.50 1.75 13.60
N ASP A 58 -8.49 3.04 13.28
CA ASP A 58 -9.48 4.01 13.78
C ASP A 58 -10.70 4.17 12.86
N ARG A 59 -10.75 3.44 11.74
CA ARG A 59 -11.82 3.56 10.74
C ARG A 59 -13.00 2.66 11.10
N ALA A 60 -14.20 3.24 11.09
CA ALA A 60 -15.44 2.49 11.32
C ALA A 60 -15.74 1.51 10.16
N GLU A 61 -15.37 1.90 8.94
CA GLU A 61 -15.59 1.14 7.70
C GLU A 61 -14.38 1.29 6.77
N LEU A 62 -14.12 0.26 5.96
CA LEU A 62 -13.09 0.35 4.93
C LEU A 62 -13.60 1.20 3.76
N PRO A 63 -12.80 2.16 3.23
CA PRO A 63 -13.12 2.85 1.97
C PRO A 63 -13.22 1.85 0.81
N ASP A 64 -13.73 2.28 -0.34
CA ASP A 64 -13.73 1.41 -1.50
C ASP A 64 -12.31 1.07 -1.95
N ASN A 65 -12.15 -0.07 -2.65
CA ASN A 65 -10.85 -0.46 -3.18
C ASN A 65 -10.30 0.65 -4.10
N ASN A 66 -8.99 0.75 -4.18
CA ASN A 66 -8.31 1.80 -4.95
C ASN A 66 -7.92 1.33 -6.37
N GLY A 67 -8.68 0.37 -6.90
CA GLY A 67 -8.46 -0.24 -8.21
C GLY A 67 -7.68 -1.55 -8.16
N THR A 68 -6.87 -1.76 -9.19
CA THR A 68 -6.10 -2.96 -9.48
C THR A 68 -4.58 -2.72 -9.35
N ALA A 69 -3.78 -3.77 -9.52
CA ALA A 69 -2.33 -3.64 -9.59
C ALA A 69 -1.87 -2.79 -10.78
N GLU A 70 -2.56 -2.88 -11.92
CA GLU A 70 -2.27 -2.08 -13.12
C GLU A 70 -2.52 -0.60 -12.84
N ASP A 71 -3.67 -0.26 -12.23
CA ASP A 71 -3.97 1.12 -11.83
C ASP A 71 -2.93 1.70 -10.87
N ALA A 72 -2.42 0.89 -9.94
CA ALA A 72 -1.36 1.32 -9.02
C ALA A 72 -0.05 1.62 -9.75
N LEU A 73 0.35 0.76 -10.69
CA LEU A 73 1.56 0.96 -11.49
C LEU A 73 1.45 2.17 -12.42
N GLU A 74 0.29 2.39 -13.03
CA GLU A 74 0.04 3.57 -13.87
C GLU A 74 0.15 4.86 -13.05
N ARG A 75 -0.52 4.93 -11.90
CA ARG A 75 -0.38 6.08 -10.98
C ARG A 75 1.05 6.29 -10.52
N GLY A 76 1.78 5.22 -10.21
CA GLY A 76 3.20 5.34 -9.84
C GLY A 76 4.00 6.03 -10.93
N LYS A 77 3.83 5.61 -12.19
CA LYS A 77 4.55 6.19 -13.34
C LYS A 77 4.16 7.63 -13.64
N GLU A 78 2.93 8.02 -13.33
CA GLU A 78 2.45 9.39 -13.48
C GLU A 78 2.97 10.35 -12.40
N ASN A 79 3.31 9.84 -11.21
CA ASN A 79 3.70 10.65 -10.05
C ASN A 79 5.20 10.59 -9.71
N ALA A 80 5.91 9.55 -10.14
CA ALA A 80 7.36 9.43 -9.92
C ALA A 80 8.14 10.48 -10.71
N ASP A 81 9.31 10.88 -10.18
CA ASP A 81 10.25 11.75 -10.90
C ASP A 81 10.65 11.13 -12.24
N LYS A 82 10.79 9.80 -12.27
CA LYS A 82 11.00 9.03 -13.50
C LYS A 82 10.17 7.74 -13.48
N PRO A 83 9.46 7.40 -14.58
CA PRO A 83 8.67 6.18 -14.65
C PRO A 83 9.45 4.89 -14.38
N GLU A 84 10.74 4.86 -14.70
CA GLU A 84 11.63 3.70 -14.46
C GLU A 84 11.98 3.48 -12.98
N ASP A 85 11.73 4.44 -12.11
CA ASP A 85 11.94 4.30 -10.67
C ASP A 85 10.83 3.44 -10.03
N ILE A 86 9.73 3.19 -10.76
CA ILE A 86 8.67 2.25 -10.36
C ILE A 86 9.09 0.82 -10.68
N ILE A 87 9.42 0.05 -9.64
CA ILE A 87 9.99 -1.29 -9.76
C ILE A 87 8.98 -2.42 -9.46
N GLY A 88 7.77 -2.09 -9.02
CA GLY A 88 6.79 -3.09 -8.66
C GLY A 88 5.52 -2.53 -8.01
N TYR A 89 4.73 -3.44 -7.45
CA TYR A 89 3.55 -3.10 -6.67
C TYR A 89 3.48 -3.93 -5.38
N ILE A 90 2.63 -3.50 -4.46
CA ILE A 90 2.27 -4.23 -3.25
C ILE A 90 0.75 -4.40 -3.20
N ALA A 91 0.30 -5.64 -3.07
CA ALA A 91 -1.10 -5.98 -2.86
C ALA A 91 -1.35 -6.18 -1.36
N ALA A 92 -2.31 -5.47 -0.78
CA ALA A 92 -2.67 -5.56 0.62
C ALA A 92 -4.14 -5.96 0.79
N GLN A 93 -4.39 -7.09 1.44
CA GLN A 93 -5.71 -7.48 1.94
C GLN A 93 -5.89 -6.91 3.34
N ILE A 94 -6.97 -6.16 3.53
CA ILE A 94 -7.29 -5.52 4.81
C ILE A 94 -8.63 -6.05 5.26
N THR A 95 -8.65 -6.63 6.45
CA THR A 95 -9.84 -7.18 7.09
C THR A 95 -10.13 -6.39 8.35
N GLN A 96 -11.32 -5.79 8.44
CA GLN A 96 -11.83 -5.17 9.66
C GLN A 96 -12.85 -6.11 10.32
N ASN A 97 -12.63 -6.40 11.59
CA ASN A 97 -13.51 -7.22 12.41
C ASN A 97 -13.64 -6.60 13.81
N ASN A 98 -14.84 -6.11 14.16
CA ASN A 98 -15.15 -5.60 15.50
C ASN A 98 -14.20 -4.50 16.02
N GLY A 99 -13.72 -3.62 15.14
CA GLY A 99 -12.77 -2.57 15.49
C GLY A 99 -11.31 -3.05 15.60
N GLN A 100 -11.02 -4.29 15.19
CA GLN A 100 -9.67 -4.78 14.98
C GLN A 100 -9.37 -4.85 13.48
N THR A 101 -8.20 -4.34 13.09
CA THR A 101 -7.72 -4.36 11.71
C THR A 101 -6.62 -5.40 11.57
N GLN A 102 -6.77 -6.29 10.60
CA GLN A 102 -5.74 -7.23 10.17
C GLN A 102 -5.32 -6.91 8.74
N VAL A 103 -4.01 -6.77 8.51
CA VAL A 103 -3.44 -6.54 7.18
C VAL A 103 -2.55 -7.71 6.79
N GLN A 104 -2.72 -8.19 5.57
CA GLN A 104 -1.78 -9.09 4.89
C GLN A 104 -1.34 -8.40 3.61
N ALA A 105 -0.03 -8.29 3.37
CA ALA A 105 0.48 -7.65 2.17
C ALA A 105 1.58 -8.47 1.51
N LYS A 106 1.71 -8.36 0.19
CA LYS A 106 2.77 -9.00 -0.58
C LYS A 106 3.31 -8.08 -1.67
N MET A 107 4.63 -7.96 -1.73
CA MET A 107 5.32 -7.25 -2.80
C MET A 107 5.55 -8.11 -4.04
N HIS A 108 5.47 -7.45 -5.19
CA HIS A 108 5.72 -7.98 -6.52
C HIS A 108 6.65 -7.01 -7.26
N ILE A 109 7.96 -7.26 -7.19
CA ILE A 109 9.02 -6.43 -7.80
C ILE A 109 9.59 -7.18 -9.01
N SER A 110 9.87 -6.46 -10.09
CA SER A 110 10.41 -6.99 -11.37
C SER A 110 11.94 -6.92 -11.43
#